data_AF-A0A0F2MB87-F1
#
_entry.id   AF-A0A0F2MB87-F1
#
_cell.length_a   1.000
_cell.length_b   1.000
_cell.length_c   1.000
_cell.angle_alpha   90.00
_cell.angle_beta   90.00
_cell.angle_gamma   90.00
#
_symmetry.space_group_name_H-M   'P 1'
#
loop_
_entity.id
_entity.type
_entity.pdbx_description
1 polymer ?
#
loop_
_entity_poly.entity_id
_entity_poly.type
_entity_poly.pdbx_seq_one_letter_code
_entity_poly.pdbx_strand_id
1 'polypeptide(L)' 'MSTSVASKALGSIVSLGLASAVATYVYSQLHTESKTLDRVFSAYNTPESEASRQRVFDGAIEDPRNNLLNFLSWKK' A
#
# COMPACT_ATOMS: atom_id res chain seq x y z
N MET A 1 -46.18 -16.67 3.21
CA MET A 1 -44.88 -16.08 3.60
C MET A 1 -43.98 -16.08 2.38
N SER A 2 -43.80 -14.97 1.64
CA SER A 2 -42.89 -15.03 0.46
C SER A 2 -42.28 -13.69 0.00
N THR A 3 -42.95 -12.54 0.19
CA THR A 3 -42.46 -11.27 -0.38
C THR A 3 -41.43 -10.53 0.50
N SER A 4 -41.56 -10.60 1.82
CA SER A 4 -40.70 -9.87 2.77
C SER A 4 -39.27 -10.40 2.86
N VAL A 5 -39.09 -11.73 2.86
CA VAL A 5 -37.75 -12.36 2.92
C VAL A 5 -36.99 -12.14 1.61
N ALA A 6 -37.67 -12.26 0.46
CA ALA A 6 -37.08 -11.98 -0.85
C ALA A 6 -36.62 -10.52 -0.97
N SER A 7 -37.42 -9.54 -0.54
CA SER A 7 -37.02 -8.12 -0.53
C SER A 7 -35.83 -7.84 0.39
N LYS A 8 -35.79 -8.43 1.59
CA LYS A 8 -34.66 -8.24 2.53
C LYS A 8 -33.37 -8.87 2.00
N ALA A 9 -33.45 -10.05 1.40
CA ALA A 9 -32.31 -10.72 0.79
C ALA A 9 -31.73 -9.92 -0.40
N LEU A 10 -32.60 -9.40 -1.27
CA LEU A 10 -32.19 -8.56 -2.41
C LEU A 10 -31.43 -7.31 -1.96
N GLY A 11 -31.92 -6.62 -0.92
CA GLY A 11 -31.22 -5.45 -0.38
C GLY A 11 -29.80 -5.78 0.09
N SER A 12 -29.64 -6.85 0.87
CA SER A 12 -28.32 -7.26 1.35
C SER A 12 -27.36 -7.69 0.24
N ILE A 13 -27.87 -8.39 -0.80
CA ILE A 13 -27.05 -8.84 -1.94
C ILE A 13 -26.55 -7.63 -2.73
N VAL A 14 -27.43 -6.65 -2.98
CA VAL A 14 -27.05 -5.43 -3.70
C VAL A 14 -25.99 -4.64 -2.91
N SER A 15 -26.18 -4.46 -1.61
CA SER A 15 -25.20 -3.75 -0.77
C SER A 15 -23.84 -4.46 -0.74
N LEU A 16 -23.82 -5.79 -0.61
CA LEU A 16 -22.59 -6.58 -0.64
C LEU A 16 -21.90 -6.50 -2.01
N GLY A 17 -22.67 -6.58 -3.10
CA GLY A 17 -22.15 -6.44 -4.46
C GLY A 17 -21.50 -5.07 -4.69
N LEU A 18 -22.16 -3.99 -4.28
CA LEU A 18 -21.62 -2.63 -4.38
C LEU A 18 -20.37 -2.45 -3.53
N ALA A 19 -20.38 -2.90 -2.27
CA ALA A 19 -19.23 -2.80 -1.39
C ALA A 19 -18.02 -3.55 -1.97
N SER A 20 -18.25 -4.75 -2.52
CA SER A 20 -17.21 -5.56 -3.16
C SER A 20 -16.66 -4.87 -4.40
N ALA A 21 -17.53 -4.32 -5.26
CA ALA A 21 -17.11 -3.60 -6.46
C ALA A 21 -16.24 -2.38 -6.13
N VAL A 22 -16.62 -1.59 -5.12
CA VAL A 22 -15.82 -0.45 -4.66
C VAL A 22 -14.48 -0.92 -4.09
N ALA A 23 -14.48 -1.95 -3.24
CA ALA A 23 -13.25 -2.48 -2.67
C ALA A 23 -12.28 -2.98 -3.74
N THR A 24 -12.77 -3.72 -4.74
CA THR A 24 -11.96 -4.20 -5.87
C THR A 24 -11.43 -3.05 -6.72
N TYR A 25 -12.25 -2.01 -6.96
CA TYR A 25 -11.81 -0.85 -7.73
C TYR A 25 -10.70 -0.07 -7.01
N VAL A 26 -10.87 0.19 -5.71
CA VAL A 26 -9.85 0.85 -4.89
C VAL A 26 -8.57 0.02 -4.85
N TYR A 27 -8.68 -1.29 -4.64
CA TYR A 27 -7.53 -2.20 -4.68
C TYR A 27 -6.80 -2.15 -6.02
N SER A 28 -7.54 -2.15 -7.14
CA SER A 28 -6.96 -2.10 -8.48
C SER A 28 -6.20 -0.79 -8.74
N GLN A 29 -6.74 0.34 -8.28
CA GLN A 29 -6.04 1.63 -8.38
C GLN A 29 -4.78 1.63 -7.53
N LEU A 30 -4.87 1.19 -6.27
CA LEU A 30 -3.73 1.16 -5.37
C LEU A 30 -2.62 0.25 -5.88
N HIS A 31 -2.97 -0.90 -6.45
CA HIS A 31 -2.01 -1.82 -7.06
C HIS A 31 -1.33 -1.21 -8.30
N THR A 32 -2.10 -0.53 -9.14
CA THR A 32 -1.57 0.13 -10.34
C THR A 32 -0.62 1.26 -9.97
N GLU A 33 -1.03 2.12 -9.04
CA GLU A 33 -0.21 3.25 -8.58
C GLU A 33 1.03 2.77 -7.83
N SER A 34 0.91 1.74 -6.98
CA SER A 34 2.06 1.12 -6.31
C SER A 34 3.10 0.68 -7.33
N LYS A 35 2.70 0.01 -8.42
CA LYS A 35 3.62 -0.44 -9.47
C LYS A 35 4.29 0.74 -10.20
N THR A 36 3.56 1.83 -10.41
CA THR A 36 4.11 3.06 -11.00
C THR A 36 5.13 3.69 -10.08
N LEU A 37 4.79 3.85 -8.80
CA LEU A 37 5.68 4.38 -7.77
C LEU A 37 6.93 3.52 -7.61
N ASP A 38 6.78 2.19 -7.56
CA ASP A 38 7.91 1.25 -7.49
C ASP A 38 8.87 1.44 -8.68
N ARG A 39 8.33 1.64 -9.89
CA ARG A 39 9.17 1.91 -11.06
C ARG A 39 9.93 3.24 -10.89
N VAL A 40 9.25 4.30 -10.47
CA VAL A 40 9.89 5.61 -10.26
C VAL A 40 10.96 5.53 -9.18
N PHE A 41 10.66 4.92 -8.02
CA PHE A 41 11.61 4.76 -6.94
C PHE A 41 12.78 3.84 -7.33
N SER A 42 12.54 2.80 -8.12
CA SER A 42 13.62 1.94 -8.63
C SER A 42 14.63 2.71 -9.48
N ALA A 43 14.19 3.73 -10.22
CA ALA A 43 15.08 4.59 -11.00
C ALA A 43 15.94 5.52 -10.11
N TYR A 44 15.48 5.84 -8.90
CA TYR A 44 16.22 6.63 -7.91
C TYR A 44 17.06 5.78 -6.96
N ASN A 45 16.96 4.45 -6.99
CA ASN A 45 17.83 3.53 -6.26
C ASN A 45 19.19 3.34 -6.98
N THR A 46 19.87 4.44 -7.30
CA THR A 46 21.25 4.38 -7.81
C THR A 46 22.26 4.45 -6.66
N PRO A 47 23.50 3.94 -6.84
CA PRO A 47 24.54 4.04 -5.83
C PRO A 47 24.82 5.48 -5.37
N GLU A 48 24.73 6.45 -6.28
CA GLU A 48 24.96 7.86 -6.01
C GLU A 48 23.85 8.48 -5.15
N SER A 49 22.60 8.08 -5.40
CA SER A 49 21.43 8.49 -4.63
C SER A 49 21.47 7.91 -3.22
N GLU A 50 21.75 6.62 -3.09
CA GLU A 50 21.91 5.96 -1.79
C GLU A 50 23.09 6.54 -0.99
N ALA A 51 24.22 6.83 -1.65
CA ALA A 51 25.33 7.53 -1.01
C ALA A 51 24.92 8.93 -0.53
N SER A 52 24.06 9.64 -1.26
CA SER A 52 23.51 10.94 -0.82
C SER A 52 22.59 10.79 0.40
N ARG A 53 21.74 9.76 0.43
CA ARG A 53 20.88 9.44 1.57
C ARG A 53 21.69 9.06 2.81
N GLN A 54 22.78 8.31 2.62
CA GLN A 54 23.71 7.93 3.69
C GLN A 54 24.30 9.17 4.38
N ARG A 55 24.69 10.19 3.59
CA ARG A 55 25.31 11.43 4.11
C ARG A 55 24.44 12.21 5.09
N VAL A 56 23.12 12.12 4.98
CA VAL A 56 22.19 12.79 5.92
C VAL A 56 22.38 12.26 7.35
N PHE A 57 22.81 11.01 7.48
CA PHE A 57 23.02 10.33 8.75
C PHE A 57 24.49 10.29 9.16
N ASP A 58 25.40 10.89 8.38
CA ASP A 58 26.81 11.00 8.74
C ASP A 58 26.96 11.86 10.00
N GLY A 59 27.50 11.27 11.07
CA GLY A 59 27.68 11.94 12.37
C GLY A 59 26.52 11.77 13.35
N ALA A 60 25.46 11.04 12.98
CA ALA A 60 24.46 10.60 13.95
C ALA A 60 25.08 9.60 14.94
N ILE A 61 24.72 9.70 16.23
CA ILE A 61 25.17 8.75 17.28
C ILE A 61 24.69 7.33 16.96
N GLU A 62 23.51 7.21 16.36
CA GLU A 62 22.93 5.95 15.89
C GLU A 62 22.14 6.21 14.61
N ASP A 63 22.33 5.38 13.59
CA ASP A 63 21.58 5.46 12.34
C ASP A 63 20.18 4.87 12.56
N PRO A 64 19.10 5.69 12.49
CA PRO A 64 17.74 5.24 12.76
C PRO A 64 17.26 4.18 11.77
N ARG A 65 17.95 4.00 10.62
CA ARG A 65 17.64 2.94 9.66
C ARG A 65 17.95 1.55 10.18
N ASN A 66 18.91 1.43 11.11
CA ASN A 66 19.31 0.16 11.73
C ASN A 66 18.46 -0.20 12.97
N ASN A 67 17.50 0.65 13.35
CA ASN A 67 16.62 0.41 14.49
C ASN A 67 15.70 -0.80 14.21
N LEU A 68 15.54 -1.67 15.20
CA LEU A 68 14.61 -2.81 15.16
C LEU A 68 13.14 -2.40 14.92
N LEU A 69 12.77 -1.17 15.26
CA LEU A 69 11.43 -0.63 15.00
C LEU A 69 11.23 -0.21 13.53
N ASN A 70 12.30 -0.16 12.73
CA ASN A 70 12.24 0.15 11.30
C ASN A 70 11.98 -1.10 10.45
N PHE A 71 10.99 -1.91 10.84
CA PHE A 71 10.64 -3.16 10.15
C PHE A 71 10.24 -2.98 8.69
N LEU A 72 9.79 -1.78 8.32
CA LEU A 72 9.43 -1.41 6.94
C LEU A 72 10.64 -1.26 6.01
N SER A 73 11.85 -1.09 6.54
CA SER A 73 13.08 -0.97 5.74
C SER A 73 13.93 -2.25 5.75
N TRP A 74 13.46 -3.35 6.32
CA TRP A 74 14.23 -4.61 6.42
C TRP A 74 14.38 -5.38 5.10
N LYS A 75 13.63 -5.01 4.06
CA LYS A 75 13.82 -5.57 2.73
C LYS A 75 14.96 -4.85 2.01
N LYS A 76 16.11 -5.50 1.97
CA LYS A 76 17.17 -5.25 0.98
C LYS A 76 16.77 -5.77 -0.39
#